data_AF-A0A2N2S1F9-F1
#
_entry.id   AF-A0A2N2S1F9-F1
#
_cell.length_a   1.000
_cell.length_b   1.000
_cell.length_c   1.000
_cell.angle_alpha   90.00
_cell.angle_beta   90.00
_cell.angle_gamma   90.00
#
_symmetry.space_group_name_H-M   'P 1'
#
loop_
_entity.id
_entity.type
_entity.pdbx_description
1 polymer ?
#
loop_
_entity_poly.entity_id
_entity_poly.type
_entity_poly.pdbx_seq_one_letter_code
_entity_poly.pdbx_strand_id
1 'polypeptide(L)'
;MIWLVYLIVAIWLAVWIGSVAFAFHINGRAAWHYALRSPFFWLVILARYLVAFPAVKWFSKDFKLLTPFRWLDTIDNDLRGDHGHQTEHIIGQDPGAWWNQVLWLWRNGGNHFNYFTIGVADATAPPWAFWNKVAIPLPFGWFLDFRTGWSPEGPKQGRRKYVMTVRFKTKP
;
A
#
# COMPACT_ATOMS: atom_id res chain seq x y z
N MET A 1 -10.99 -16.77 9.43
CA MET A 1 -10.77 -15.96 8.22
C MET A 1 -11.80 -14.83 8.07
N ILE A 2 -13.10 -15.10 8.25
CA ILE A 2 -14.19 -14.09 8.19
C ILE A 2 -14.01 -12.89 9.15
N TRP A 3 -13.58 -13.12 10.39
CA TRP A 3 -13.38 -12.05 11.39
C TRP A 3 -12.28 -11.05 11.02
N LEU A 4 -11.25 -11.50 10.28
CA LEU A 4 -10.18 -10.64 9.80
C LEU A 4 -10.70 -9.69 8.70
N VAL A 5 -11.60 -10.17 7.84
CA VAL A 5 -12.24 -9.35 6.81
C VAL A 5 -13.11 -8.27 7.45
N TYR A 6 -13.92 -8.61 8.45
CA TYR A 6 -14.72 -7.61 9.17
C TYR A 6 -13.87 -6.58 9.90
N LEU A 7 -12.76 -6.99 10.52
CA LEU A 7 -11.82 -6.07 11.16
C LEU A 7 -11.18 -5.12 10.14
N ILE A 8 -10.76 -5.64 8.98
CA ILE A 8 -10.20 -4.82 7.89
C ILE A 8 -11.25 -3.83 7.37
N VAL A 9 -12.51 -4.25 7.20
CA VAL A 9 -13.61 -3.39 6.75
C VAL A 9 -13.99 -2.34 7.80
N ALA A 10 -13.96 -2.67 9.09
CA ALA A 10 -14.22 -1.72 10.16
C ALA A 10 -13.11 -0.67 10.27
N ILE A 11 -11.85 -1.09 10.20
CA ILE A 11 -10.69 -0.19 10.14
C ILE A 11 -10.80 0.68 8.87
N TRP A 12 -11.21 0.11 7.74
CA TRP A 12 -11.45 0.83 6.49
C TRP A 12 -12.48 1.94 6.65
N LEU A 13 -13.65 1.63 7.19
CA LEU A 13 -14.73 2.60 7.45
C LEU A 13 -14.23 3.72 8.36
N ALA A 14 -13.57 3.37 9.47
CA ALA A 14 -13.07 4.36 10.42
C ALA A 14 -12.02 5.30 9.79
N VAL A 15 -11.10 4.76 8.99
CA VAL A 15 -10.05 5.53 8.32
C VAL A 15 -10.61 6.38 7.18
N TRP A 16 -11.59 5.87 6.44
CA TRP A 16 -12.28 6.62 5.40
C TRP A 16 -13.12 7.77 5.98
N ILE A 17 -13.96 7.48 6.97
CA ILE A 17 -14.74 8.49 7.70
C ILE A 17 -13.81 9.55 8.29
N GLY A 18 -12.71 9.14 8.92
CA GLY A 18 -11.70 10.07 9.43
C GLY A 18 -11.08 10.96 8.34
N SER A 19 -10.86 10.43 7.15
CA SER A 19 -10.33 11.20 6.01
C SER A 19 -11.35 12.18 5.43
N VAL A 20 -12.62 11.78 5.38
CA VAL A 20 -13.73 12.66 4.96
C VAL A 20 -13.95 13.76 6.01
N ALA A 21 -13.97 13.42 7.30
CA ALA A 21 -14.11 14.37 8.41
C ALA A 21 -12.94 15.35 8.46
N PHE A 22 -11.70 14.86 8.27
CA PHE A 22 -10.53 15.70 8.11
C PHE A 22 -10.70 16.64 6.91
N ALA A 23 -11.19 16.14 5.77
CA ALA A 23 -11.40 16.96 4.58
C ALA A 23 -12.43 18.07 4.76
N PHE A 24 -13.52 17.80 5.49
CA PHE A 24 -14.47 18.83 5.90
C PHE A 24 -13.83 19.83 6.87
N HIS A 25 -13.04 19.37 7.84
CA HIS A 25 -12.41 20.22 8.85
C HIS A 25 -11.41 21.22 8.25
N ILE A 26 -10.53 20.76 7.34
CA ILE A 26 -9.51 21.62 6.75
C ILE A 26 -9.98 22.34 5.48
N ASN A 27 -11.18 22.03 4.98
CA ASN A 27 -11.85 22.54 3.77
C ASN A 27 -10.89 22.79 2.58
N GLY A 28 -9.85 21.96 2.49
CA GLY A 28 -8.76 22.13 1.54
C GLY A 28 -8.95 21.20 0.35
N ARG A 29 -8.73 21.70 -0.87
CA ARG A 29 -8.77 20.87 -2.10
C ARG A 29 -7.93 19.60 -1.97
N ALA A 30 -6.82 19.68 -1.23
CA ALA A 30 -5.93 18.57 -0.84
C ALA A 30 -6.64 17.39 -0.20
N ALA A 31 -7.41 17.70 0.82
CA ALA A 31 -8.05 16.72 1.67
C ALA A 31 -9.17 16.03 0.91
N TRP A 32 -9.92 16.79 0.10
CA TRP A 32 -10.94 16.26 -0.79
C TRP A 32 -10.36 15.37 -1.90
N HIS A 33 -9.28 15.81 -2.56
CA HIS A 33 -8.59 14.98 -3.55
C HIS A 33 -8.06 13.68 -2.96
N TYR A 34 -7.60 13.70 -1.71
CA TYR A 34 -7.17 12.53 -0.98
C TYR A 34 -8.35 11.63 -0.61
N ALA A 35 -9.38 12.19 0.02
CA ALA A 35 -10.56 11.46 0.47
C ALA A 35 -11.31 10.80 -0.70
N LEU A 36 -11.47 11.47 -1.84
CA LEU A 36 -12.16 10.92 -3.01
C LEU A 36 -11.40 9.76 -3.67
N ARG A 37 -10.06 9.74 -3.58
CA ARG A 37 -9.23 8.65 -4.13
C ARG A 37 -9.06 7.48 -3.16
N SER A 38 -9.29 7.70 -1.87
CA SER A 38 -9.08 6.67 -0.85
C SER A 38 -9.90 5.39 -1.07
N PRO A 39 -11.20 5.42 -1.46
CA PRO A 39 -11.95 4.19 -1.70
C PRO A 39 -11.33 3.36 -2.82
N PHE A 40 -10.91 4.02 -3.90
CA PHE A 40 -10.28 3.36 -5.03
C PHE A 40 -8.94 2.71 -4.64
N PHE A 41 -8.12 3.41 -3.84
CA PHE A 41 -6.88 2.83 -3.33
C PHE A 41 -7.13 1.60 -2.44
N TRP A 42 -8.17 1.63 -1.63
CA TRP A 42 -8.57 0.47 -0.82
C TRP A 42 -9.05 -0.69 -1.67
N LEU A 43 -9.84 -0.43 -2.72
CA LEU A 43 -10.23 -1.46 -3.68
C LEU A 43 -9.00 -2.11 -4.31
N VAL A 44 -7.98 -1.32 -4.67
CA VAL A 44 -6.70 -1.85 -5.20
C VAL A 44 -5.98 -2.73 -4.17
N ILE A 45 -5.89 -2.30 -2.90
CA ILE A 45 -5.30 -3.11 -1.81
C ILE A 45 -6.05 -4.42 -1.61
N LEU A 46 -7.38 -4.37 -1.52
CA LEU A 46 -8.23 -5.54 -1.29
C LEU A 46 -8.18 -6.49 -2.48
N ALA A 47 -8.32 -5.94 -3.70
CA ALA A 47 -8.20 -6.71 -4.93
C ALA A 47 -6.87 -7.43 -4.98
N ARG A 48 -5.75 -6.75 -4.67
CA ARG A 48 -4.42 -7.37 -4.62
C ARG A 48 -4.35 -8.59 -3.72
N TYR A 49 -4.93 -8.57 -2.53
CA TYR A 49 -4.92 -9.74 -1.65
C TYR A 49 -5.62 -10.94 -2.30
N LEU A 50 -6.76 -10.70 -2.95
CA LEU A 50 -7.56 -11.73 -3.61
C LEU A 50 -6.92 -12.22 -4.91
N VAL A 51 -6.44 -11.30 -5.76
CA VAL A 51 -5.98 -11.62 -7.10
C VAL A 51 -4.50 -12.02 -7.17
N ALA A 52 -3.72 -11.84 -6.10
CA ALA A 52 -2.32 -12.29 -6.07
C ALA A 52 -2.20 -13.81 -6.32
N PHE A 53 -3.12 -14.63 -5.81
CA PHE A 53 -3.08 -16.08 -6.03
C PHE A 53 -3.20 -16.45 -7.52
N PRO A 54 -4.29 -16.06 -8.23
CA PRO A 54 -4.39 -16.35 -9.67
C PRO A 54 -3.29 -15.67 -10.48
N ALA A 55 -2.92 -14.44 -10.12
CA ALA A 55 -1.88 -13.69 -10.80
C ALA A 55 -0.55 -14.44 -10.81
N VAL A 56 -0.10 -14.95 -9.66
CA VAL A 56 1.14 -15.74 -9.60
C VAL A 56 0.94 -17.14 -10.20
N LYS A 57 -0.17 -17.82 -9.91
CA LYS A 57 -0.34 -19.23 -10.30
C LYS A 57 -0.46 -19.43 -11.81
N TRP A 58 -1.22 -18.56 -12.48
CA TRP A 58 -1.62 -18.75 -13.88
C TRP A 58 -1.14 -17.63 -14.81
N PHE A 59 -0.79 -16.46 -14.26
CA PHE A 59 -0.42 -15.29 -15.05
C PHE A 59 0.95 -14.75 -14.65
N SER A 60 1.87 -15.65 -14.30
CA SER A 60 3.27 -15.31 -14.11
C SER A 60 4.17 -16.21 -14.94
N LYS A 61 5.27 -15.63 -15.43
CA LYS A 61 6.34 -16.35 -16.12
C LYS A 61 7.66 -15.66 -15.80
N ASP A 62 8.71 -16.44 -15.54
CA ASP A 62 10.04 -15.95 -15.22
C ASP A 62 10.03 -14.89 -14.09
N PHE A 63 9.20 -15.14 -13.07
CA PHE A 63 8.97 -14.26 -11.92
C PHE A 63 8.40 -12.88 -12.26
N LYS A 64 7.76 -12.71 -13.42
CA LYS A 64 7.07 -11.49 -13.83
C LYS A 64 5.60 -11.75 -14.06
N LEU A 65 4.75 -10.76 -13.79
CA LEU A 65 3.32 -10.87 -14.08
C LEU A 65 3.03 -10.57 -15.54
N LEU A 66 2.02 -11.26 -16.06
CA LEU A 66 1.47 -11.09 -17.39
C LEU A 66 0.17 -10.29 -17.33
N THR A 67 -0.25 -9.77 -18.49
CA THR A 67 -1.57 -9.15 -18.65
C THR A 67 -2.68 -10.17 -18.33
N PRO A 68 -3.73 -9.82 -17.55
CA PRO A 68 -4.13 -8.46 -17.13
C PRO A 68 -3.56 -7.98 -15.80
N PHE A 69 -2.71 -8.75 -15.12
CA PHE A 69 -2.28 -8.49 -13.74
C PHE A 69 -1.06 -7.60 -13.59
N ARG A 70 -0.53 -7.02 -14.68
CA ARG A 70 0.63 -6.10 -14.64
C ARG A 70 0.44 -4.88 -13.75
N TRP A 71 -0.80 -4.48 -13.45
CA TRP A 71 -1.03 -3.40 -12.49
C TRP A 71 -0.55 -3.77 -11.06
N LEU A 72 -0.44 -5.06 -10.74
CA LEU A 72 0.15 -5.56 -9.49
C LEU A 72 1.68 -5.53 -9.49
N ASP A 73 2.33 -5.20 -10.61
CA ASP A 73 3.78 -5.19 -10.71
C ASP A 73 4.42 -4.32 -9.63
N THR A 74 5.61 -4.74 -9.24
CA THR A 74 6.51 -3.96 -8.39
C THR A 74 7.52 -3.22 -9.25
N ILE A 75 7.90 -2.02 -8.81
CA ILE A 75 8.73 -1.12 -9.63
C ILE A 75 10.16 -1.63 -9.77
N ASP A 76 10.76 -2.07 -8.65
CA ASP A 76 12.21 -2.26 -8.57
C ASP A 76 12.63 -3.73 -8.53
N ASN A 77 11.68 -4.65 -8.34
CA ASN A 77 11.96 -6.07 -8.15
C ASN A 77 10.95 -6.91 -8.92
N ASP A 78 11.34 -8.13 -9.24
CA ASP A 78 10.43 -9.16 -9.74
C ASP A 78 9.64 -9.82 -8.59
N LEU A 79 8.93 -10.91 -8.87
CA LEU A 79 8.09 -11.59 -7.88
C LEU A 79 8.87 -12.25 -6.74
N ARG A 80 10.20 -12.38 -6.83
CA ARG A 80 11.04 -12.87 -5.72
C ARG A 80 11.23 -11.81 -4.63
N GLY A 81 10.93 -10.56 -4.95
CA GLY A 81 10.99 -9.44 -4.03
C GLY A 81 12.39 -8.89 -3.76
N ASP A 82 12.46 -7.90 -2.88
CA ASP A 82 13.72 -7.29 -2.45
C ASP A 82 14.50 -8.19 -1.47
N HIS A 83 15.76 -7.82 -1.21
CA HIS A 83 16.62 -8.56 -0.28
C HIS A 83 15.96 -8.79 1.08
N GLY A 84 15.37 -7.76 1.68
CA GLY A 84 14.70 -7.87 2.97
C GLY A 84 13.51 -8.84 2.94
N HIS A 85 12.75 -8.90 1.84
CA HIS A 85 11.72 -9.92 1.66
C HIS A 85 12.31 -11.32 1.64
N GLN A 86 13.35 -11.52 0.83
CA GLN A 86 14.02 -12.80 0.64
C GLN A 86 14.68 -13.33 1.92
N THR A 87 15.06 -12.46 2.85
CA THR A 87 15.74 -12.86 4.10
C THR A 87 14.82 -12.91 5.32
N GLU A 88 13.80 -12.06 5.40
CA GLU A 88 13.02 -11.87 6.64
C GLU A 88 11.56 -12.35 6.54
N HIS A 89 11.05 -12.54 5.32
CA HIS A 89 9.60 -12.64 5.10
C HIS A 89 9.18 -13.80 4.19
N ILE A 90 10.13 -14.63 3.73
CA ILE A 90 9.82 -15.87 3.03
C ILE A 90 9.51 -17.01 4.01
N ILE A 91 8.71 -17.96 3.54
CA ILE A 91 8.53 -19.25 4.17
C ILE A 91 9.46 -20.24 3.48
N GLY A 92 10.34 -20.89 4.24
CA GLY A 92 11.36 -21.77 3.70
C GLY A 92 12.57 -21.00 3.15
N GLN A 93 13.17 -21.51 2.07
CA GLN A 93 14.42 -20.98 1.52
C GLN A 93 14.36 -20.53 0.06
N ASP A 94 13.24 -20.78 -0.64
CA ASP A 94 13.10 -20.44 -2.06
C ASP A 94 12.21 -19.21 -2.25
N PRO A 95 12.78 -18.03 -2.59
CA PRO A 95 11.99 -16.85 -2.95
C PRO A 95 11.09 -17.07 -4.18
N GLY A 96 11.46 -17.99 -5.07
CA GLY A 96 10.70 -18.37 -6.25
C GLY A 96 9.51 -19.28 -5.94
N ALA A 97 9.35 -19.75 -4.70
CA ALA A 97 8.19 -20.54 -4.34
C ALA A 97 6.90 -19.73 -4.53
N TRP A 98 5.86 -20.36 -5.10
CA TRP A 98 4.59 -19.71 -5.42
C TRP A 98 4.03 -18.90 -4.25
N TRP A 99 4.11 -19.44 -3.03
CA TRP A 99 3.62 -18.76 -1.83
C TRP A 99 4.43 -17.49 -1.50
N ASN A 100 5.75 -17.54 -1.64
CA ASN A 100 6.63 -16.40 -1.33
C ASN A 100 6.44 -15.25 -2.33
N GLN A 101 6.14 -15.57 -3.59
CA GLN A 101 5.72 -14.61 -4.60
C GLN A 101 4.35 -13.96 -4.28
N VAL A 102 3.39 -14.74 -3.79
CA VAL A 102 2.09 -14.21 -3.31
C VAL A 102 2.29 -13.27 -2.12
N LEU A 103 3.12 -13.66 -1.14
CA LEU A 103 3.47 -12.82 0.01
C LEU A 103 4.15 -11.51 -0.42
N TRP A 104 5.02 -11.57 -1.44
CA TRP A 104 5.62 -10.37 -2.00
C TRP A 104 4.57 -9.42 -2.59
N LEU A 105 3.63 -9.94 -3.38
CA LEU A 105 2.54 -9.14 -3.92
C LEU A 105 1.63 -8.59 -2.82
N TRP A 106 1.38 -9.33 -1.74
CA TRP A 106 0.63 -8.79 -0.60
C TRP A 106 1.36 -7.65 0.10
N ARG A 107 2.69 -7.66 0.13
CA ARG A 107 3.48 -6.60 0.74
C ARG A 107 3.59 -5.38 -0.18
N ASN A 108 3.97 -5.59 -1.43
CA ASN A 108 4.41 -4.54 -2.35
C ASN A 108 3.67 -4.50 -3.69
N GLY A 109 2.83 -5.48 -3.98
CA GLY A 109 2.05 -5.53 -5.21
C GLY A 109 1.17 -4.30 -5.36
N GLY A 110 1.01 -3.84 -6.60
CA GLY A 110 0.27 -2.63 -6.92
C GLY A 110 1.06 -1.35 -6.67
N ASN A 111 2.32 -1.42 -6.24
CA ASN A 111 3.14 -0.22 -6.06
C ASN A 111 3.37 0.52 -7.38
N HIS A 112 3.57 -0.18 -8.51
CA HIS A 112 3.68 0.49 -9.81
C HIS A 112 2.43 1.32 -10.11
N PHE A 113 1.24 0.71 -10.00
CA PHE A 113 -0.03 1.41 -10.11
C PHE A 113 -0.15 2.58 -9.11
N ASN A 114 0.30 2.38 -7.87
CA ASN A 114 0.28 3.40 -6.84
C ASN A 114 1.10 4.64 -7.23
N TYR A 115 2.36 4.47 -7.65
CA TYR A 115 3.19 5.60 -8.06
C TYR A 115 2.66 6.26 -9.34
N PHE A 116 2.32 5.47 -10.36
CA PHE A 116 2.08 5.99 -11.71
C PHE A 116 0.64 6.43 -11.99
N THR A 117 -0.36 5.79 -11.38
CA THR A 117 -1.78 6.05 -11.69
C THR A 117 -2.42 6.96 -10.65
N ILE A 118 -2.17 6.71 -9.36
CA ILE A 118 -2.80 7.47 -8.26
C ILE A 118 -1.82 8.40 -7.51
N GLY A 119 -0.52 8.22 -7.73
CA GLY A 119 0.54 9.05 -7.20
C GLY A 119 0.67 10.35 -8.00
N VAL A 120 1.40 11.30 -7.42
CA VAL A 120 1.69 12.60 -8.05
C VAL A 120 3.15 12.66 -8.48
N ALA A 121 3.44 13.40 -9.54
CA ALA A 121 4.83 13.71 -9.87
C ALA A 121 5.45 14.54 -8.75
N ASP A 122 6.70 14.26 -8.39
CA ASP A 122 7.40 14.94 -7.31
C ASP A 122 7.77 16.37 -7.70
N ALA A 123 8.28 16.56 -8.92
CA ALA A 123 8.69 17.86 -9.46
C ALA A 123 7.51 18.84 -9.62
N THR A 124 6.32 18.32 -9.90
CA THR A 124 5.09 19.11 -10.04
C THR A 124 4.09 18.72 -8.96
N ALA A 125 4.59 18.33 -7.79
CA ALA A 125 3.72 17.95 -6.68
C ALA A 125 2.81 19.14 -6.40
N PRO A 126 1.49 18.97 -6.57
CA PRO A 126 0.59 20.08 -6.44
C PRO A 126 0.64 20.62 -5.01
N PRO A 127 0.34 21.91 -4.76
CA PRO A 127 0.36 22.49 -3.41
C PRO A 127 -0.54 21.75 -2.40
N TRP A 128 -1.45 20.94 -2.93
CA TRP A 128 -2.39 20.15 -2.17
C TRP A 128 -1.88 18.74 -1.83
N ALA A 129 -0.75 18.29 -2.39
CA ALA A 129 -0.12 17.05 -2.00
C ALA A 129 0.52 17.23 -0.61
N PHE A 130 -0.09 16.59 0.40
CA PHE A 130 0.37 16.65 1.78
C PHE A 130 0.97 15.33 2.23
N TRP A 131 1.67 15.37 3.35
CA TRP A 131 2.12 14.19 4.08
C TRP A 131 1.81 14.38 5.55
N ASN A 132 1.24 13.34 6.16
CA ASN A 132 1.03 13.31 7.59
C ASN A 132 1.49 11.95 8.15
N LYS A 133 2.22 12.01 9.27
CA LYS A 133 2.62 10.85 10.06
C LYS A 133 2.26 11.15 11.51
N VAL A 134 1.42 10.31 12.10
CA VAL A 134 1.03 10.39 13.51
C VAL A 134 1.38 9.07 14.16
N ALA A 135 2.24 9.11 15.17
CA ALA A 135 2.51 7.95 16.03
C ALA A 135 1.66 8.07 17.30
N ILE A 136 0.69 7.18 17.46
CA ILE A 136 -0.16 7.12 18.65
C ILE A 136 0.48 6.11 19.61
N PRO A 137 0.93 6.52 20.81
CA PRO A 137 1.47 5.60 21.79
C PRO A 137 0.40 4.59 22.24
N LEU A 138 0.81 3.34 22.38
CA LEU A 138 0.02 2.24 22.90
C LEU A 138 0.71 1.67 24.15
N PRO A 139 -0.01 0.90 25.00
CA PRO A 139 0.60 0.24 26.15
C PRO A 139 1.81 -0.64 25.77
N PHE A 140 2.70 -0.87 26.74
CA PHE A 140 3.86 -1.75 26.62
C PHE A 140 4.91 -1.30 25.58
N GLY A 141 5.03 0.01 25.31
CA GLY A 141 6.03 0.56 24.39
C GLY A 141 5.70 0.36 22.91
N TRP A 142 4.45 0.02 22.60
CA TRP A 142 3.97 -0.06 21.22
C TRP A 142 3.51 1.30 20.73
N PHE A 143 3.46 1.46 19.41
CA PHE A 143 2.97 2.64 18.73
C PHE A 143 2.13 2.24 17.51
N LEU A 144 1.00 2.90 17.33
CA LEU A 144 0.24 2.90 16.08
C LEU A 144 0.79 4.02 15.20
N ASP A 145 1.55 3.67 14.17
CA ASP A 145 2.09 4.61 13.17
C ASP A 145 1.07 4.75 12.04
N PHE A 146 0.32 5.86 12.07
CA PHE A 146 -0.65 6.25 11.06
C PHE A 146 -0.01 7.18 10.04
N ARG A 147 -0.06 6.80 8.76
CA ARG A 147 0.53 7.57 7.65
C ARG A 147 -0.51 7.85 6.58
N THR A 148 -0.66 9.11 6.18
CA THR A 148 -1.60 9.55 5.15
C THR A 148 -1.02 10.61 4.23
N GLY A 149 -1.57 10.70 3.03
CA GLY A 149 -1.19 11.68 2.01
C GLY A 149 -0.35 11.07 0.91
N TRP A 150 0.55 11.85 0.30
CA TRP A 150 1.50 11.40 -0.71
C TRP A 150 2.90 11.37 -0.12
N SER A 151 3.52 10.20 -0.11
CA SER A 151 4.81 9.95 0.58
C SER A 151 5.89 10.92 0.08
N PRO A 152 6.48 11.75 0.96
CA PRO A 152 7.66 12.54 0.64
C PRO A 152 8.94 11.73 0.90
N GLU A 153 8.86 10.73 1.79
CA GLU A 153 9.93 9.77 2.03
C GLU A 153 9.89 8.71 0.91
N GLY A 154 10.90 8.74 0.05
CA GLY A 154 11.12 7.77 -1.01
C GLY A 154 10.32 8.00 -2.30
N PRO A 155 10.33 9.21 -2.90
CA PRO A 155 9.87 9.35 -4.27
C PRO A 155 10.69 8.40 -5.16
N LYS A 156 9.99 7.51 -5.84
CA LYS A 156 10.61 6.58 -6.80
C LYS A 156 10.23 7.01 -8.19
N GLN A 157 11.21 7.00 -9.08
CA GLN A 157 11.01 7.36 -10.49
C GLN A 157 10.35 8.75 -10.64
N GLY A 158 10.72 9.71 -9.78
CA GLY A 158 10.21 11.08 -9.79
C GLY A 158 8.75 11.22 -9.37
N ARG A 159 8.19 10.25 -8.64
CA ARG A 159 6.77 10.25 -8.21
C ARG A 159 6.62 9.97 -6.71
N ARG A 160 5.60 10.58 -6.10
CA ARG A 160 5.13 10.30 -4.74
C ARG A 160 3.92 9.38 -4.79
N LYS A 161 4.00 8.24 -4.11
CA LYS A 161 2.88 7.30 -3.99
C LYS A 161 1.78 7.84 -3.06
N TYR A 162 0.54 7.47 -3.34
CA TYR A 162 -0.57 7.62 -2.42
C TYR A 162 -0.38 6.66 -1.23
N VAL A 163 -0.48 7.19 -0.01
CA VAL A 163 -0.30 6.43 1.22
C VAL A 163 -1.51 6.59 2.10
N MET A 164 -2.03 5.45 2.52
CA MET A 164 -2.95 5.31 3.62
C MET A 164 -2.56 4.02 4.34
N THR A 165 -1.89 4.13 5.48
CA THR A 165 -1.36 2.94 6.15
C THR A 165 -1.41 3.11 7.66
N VAL A 166 -1.84 2.04 8.33
CA VAL A 166 -1.73 1.87 9.78
C VAL A 166 -0.67 0.79 10.01
N ARG A 167 0.33 1.07 10.85
CA ARG A 167 1.36 0.09 11.21
C ARG A 167 1.44 -0.03 12.72
N PHE A 168 1.49 -1.26 13.21
CA PHE A 168 1.90 -1.53 14.59
C PHE A 168 3.42 -1.59 14.64
N LYS A 169 4.02 -0.84 15.56
CA LYS A 169 5.47 -0.81 15.76
C LYS A 169 5.80 -0.81 17.25
N THR A 170 7.01 -1.25 17.57
CA THR A 170 7.61 -1.12 18.90
C THR A 170 8.65 0.01 18.95
N LYS A 171 8.85 0.71 17.83
CA LYS A 171 9.78 1.83 17.68
C LYS A 171 9.11 2.96 16.85
N PRO A 172 9.21 4.23 17.26
CA PRO A 172 8.61 5.36 16.54
C PRO A 172 9.14 5.58 15.10
#